data_AF-X0U795-F1
#
_entry.id   AF-X0U795-F1
#
_cell.length_a   1.000
_cell.length_b   1.000
_cell.length_c   1.000
_cell.angle_alpha   90.00
_cell.angle_beta   90.00
_cell.angle_gamma   90.00
#
_symmetry.space_group_name_H-M   'P 1'
#
loop_
_entity.id
_entity.type
_entity.pdbx_description
1 polymer ?
#
loop_
_entity_poly.entity_id
_entity_poly.type
_entity_poly.pdbx_seq_one_letter_code
_entity_poly.pdbx_strand_id
1 'polypeptide(L)'
;NLKTNREALEIISEAVKKAGYKLGEQIYLALDPAASEFYDAKKKVYDLAGEGKKLSSSEMVAFYQDLCKDFPIISIEDGLAEDDWDGFIEMTTKLGDKVQIVGDDLFVTNPKRLAEGIAKKAANSILIKLNQIGSLTETLETIEMAQKHKFTA
;
A
#
# COMPACT_ATOMS: atom_id res chain seq x y z
N ASN A 1 7.35 22.03 8.14
CA ASN A 1 6.64 21.10 7.23
C ASN A 1 7.56 20.70 6.11
N LEU A 2 7.48 19.44 5.70
CA LEU A 2 8.18 18.91 4.52
C LEU A 2 7.49 19.44 3.26
N LYS A 3 8.26 19.66 2.20
CA LYS A 3 7.80 20.18 0.91
C LYS A 3 7.28 19.08 -0.02
N THR A 4 7.78 17.86 0.13
CA THR A 4 7.38 16.72 -0.71
C THR A 4 7.37 15.43 0.10
N ASN A 5 6.64 14.41 -0.39
CA ASN A 5 6.67 13.08 0.19
C ASN A 5 8.06 12.44 0.08
N ARG A 6 8.78 12.74 -1.01
CA ARG A 6 10.17 12.31 -1.21
C ARG A 6 11.10 12.82 -0.12
N GLU A 7 10.96 14.08 0.29
CA GLU A 7 11.78 14.68 1.35
C GLU A 7 11.66 13.91 2.67
N ALA A 8 10.49 13.35 2.97
CA ALA A 8 10.30 12.48 4.14
C ALA A 8 11.19 11.23 4.07
N LEU A 9 11.21 10.56 2.91
CA LEU A 9 12.02 9.37 2.68
C LEU A 9 13.51 9.68 2.70
N GLU A 10 13.92 10.83 2.17
CA GLU A 10 15.32 11.30 2.22
C GLU A 10 15.79 11.53 3.67
N ILE A 11 14.96 12.17 4.49
CA ILE A 11 15.27 12.41 5.91
C ILE A 11 15.36 11.09 6.69
N ILE A 12 14.43 10.15 6.47
CA ILE A 12 14.49 8.82 7.08
C ILE A 12 15.76 8.08 6.64
N SER A 13 16.10 8.15 5.35
CA SER A 13 17.32 7.55 4.80
C SER A 13 18.59 8.12 5.44
N GLU A 14 18.62 9.44 5.64
CA GLU A 14 19.73 10.11 6.34
C GLU A 14 19.82 9.67 7.81
N ALA A 15 18.68 9.54 8.50
CA ALA A 15 18.62 9.08 9.88
C ALA A 15 19.14 7.64 10.04
N VAL A 16 18.76 6.72 9.13
CA VAL A 16 19.26 5.34 9.08
C VAL A 16 20.79 5.32 8.95
N LYS A 17 21.33 6.13 8.03
CA LYS A 17 22.78 6.26 7.84
C LYS A 17 23.48 6.84 9.07
N LYS A 18 22.91 7.87 9.69
CA LYS A 18 23.45 8.50 10.91
C LYS A 18 23.45 7.54 12.11
N ALA A 19 22.49 6.62 12.16
CA ALA A 19 22.43 5.56 13.17
C ALA A 19 23.43 4.42 12.91
N GLY A 20 24.18 4.44 11.80
CA GLY A 20 25.18 3.43 11.46
C GLY A 20 24.64 2.19 10.76
N TYR A 21 23.37 2.21 10.31
CA TYR A 21 22.76 1.12 9.56
C TYR A 21 22.84 1.36 8.04
N LYS A 22 22.80 0.26 7.28
CA LYS A 22 22.73 0.30 5.82
C LYS A 22 21.29 0.18 5.33
N LEU A 23 20.80 1.25 4.71
CA LEU A 23 19.52 1.26 4.02
C LEU A 23 19.57 0.34 2.79
N GLY A 24 18.55 -0.51 2.61
CA GLY A 24 18.47 -1.50 1.54
C GLY A 24 19.23 -2.81 1.78
N GLU A 25 19.89 -2.96 2.93
CA GLU A 25 20.51 -4.21 3.39
C GLU A 25 20.00 -4.61 4.79
N GLN A 26 20.03 -3.67 5.75
CA GLN A 26 19.63 -3.90 7.13
C GLN A 26 18.27 -3.29 7.46
N ILE A 27 17.95 -2.17 6.81
CA ILE A 27 16.69 -1.44 6.99
C ILE A 27 16.07 -1.20 5.62
N TYR A 28 14.78 -1.52 5.50
CA TYR A 28 13.95 -1.23 4.33
C TYR A 28 12.79 -0.33 4.74
N LEU A 29 12.10 0.26 3.77
CA LEU A 29 10.97 1.15 4.02
C LEU A 29 9.64 0.46 3.70
N ALA A 30 8.63 0.79 4.49
CA ALA A 30 7.23 0.46 4.25
C ALA A 30 6.42 1.76 4.32
N LEU A 31 5.43 1.92 3.44
CA LEU A 31 4.57 3.10 3.37
C LEU A 31 3.14 2.70 3.67
N ASP A 32 2.43 3.56 4.39
CA ASP A 32 0.97 3.59 4.48
C ASP A 32 0.53 5.02 4.14
N PRO A 33 0.21 5.30 2.86
CA PRO A 33 -0.32 6.59 2.46
C PRO A 33 -1.79 6.79 2.85
N ALA A 34 -2.55 5.73 3.15
CA ALA A 34 -4.01 5.78 3.37
C ALA A 34 -4.73 6.57 2.26
N ALA A 35 -4.56 6.17 1.00
CA ALA A 35 -4.89 7.01 -0.16
C ALA A 35 -6.39 7.32 -0.33
N SER A 36 -7.27 6.56 0.32
CA SER A 36 -8.70 6.87 0.45
C SER A 36 -8.92 8.28 1.01
N GLU A 37 -8.08 8.73 1.95
CA GLU A 37 -8.23 10.01 2.66
C GLU A 37 -7.98 11.24 1.77
N PHE A 38 -7.26 11.07 0.66
CA PHE A 38 -6.98 12.14 -0.29
C PHE A 38 -7.50 11.87 -1.70
N TYR A 39 -8.39 10.88 -1.87
CA TYR A 39 -9.04 10.60 -3.15
C TYR A 39 -10.35 11.37 -3.30
N ASP A 40 -10.46 12.18 -4.35
CA ASP A 40 -11.72 12.84 -4.73
C ASP A 40 -12.50 11.93 -5.70
N ALA A 41 -13.45 11.17 -5.18
CA ALA A 41 -14.26 10.24 -5.98
C ALA A 41 -15.10 10.92 -7.09
N LYS A 42 -15.44 12.21 -6.94
CA LYS A 42 -16.19 12.96 -7.97
C LYS A 42 -15.31 13.32 -9.14
N LYS A 43 -14.06 13.71 -8.87
CA LYS A 43 -13.07 14.08 -9.89
C LYS A 43 -12.23 12.90 -10.37
N LYS A 44 -12.26 11.77 -9.65
CA LYS A 44 -11.44 10.57 -9.86
C LYS A 44 -9.94 10.88 -9.86
N VAL A 45 -9.50 11.65 -8.86
CA VAL A 45 -8.09 12.02 -8.68
C VAL A 45 -7.68 11.95 -7.23
N TYR A 46 -6.43 11.58 -6.99
CA TYR A 46 -5.71 11.69 -5.74
C TYR A 46 -5.12 13.10 -5.60
N ASP A 47 -5.49 13.83 -4.56
CA ASP A 47 -5.05 15.20 -4.29
C ASP A 47 -3.85 15.22 -3.33
N LEU A 48 -2.63 15.26 -3.89
CA LEU A 48 -1.40 15.43 -3.12
C LEU A 48 -1.20 16.91 -2.80
N ALA A 49 -2.04 17.43 -1.90
CA ALA A 49 -2.10 18.86 -1.57
C ALA A 49 -0.74 19.44 -1.13
N GLY A 50 0.10 18.65 -0.45
CA GLY A 50 1.45 19.05 -0.03
C GLY A 50 2.41 19.35 -1.20
N GLU A 51 2.16 18.73 -2.37
CA GLU A 51 2.95 18.94 -3.59
C GLU A 51 2.19 19.74 -4.67
N GLY A 52 0.94 20.11 -4.40
CA GLY A 52 0.06 20.79 -5.36
C GLY A 52 -0.26 19.95 -6.61
N LYS A 53 -0.24 18.62 -6.49
CA LYS A 53 -0.46 17.68 -7.60
C LYS A 53 -1.80 16.98 -7.46
N LYS A 54 -2.45 16.72 -8.59
CA LYS A 54 -3.62 15.84 -8.69
C LYS A 54 -3.30 14.75 -9.68
N LEU A 55 -3.44 13.51 -9.24
CA LEU A 55 -3.03 12.33 -10.01
C LEU A 55 -4.24 11.44 -10.24
N SER A 56 -4.39 10.92 -11.45
CA SER A 56 -5.24 9.74 -11.70
C SER A 56 -4.64 8.49 -11.01
N SER A 57 -5.40 7.40 -10.96
CA SER A 57 -4.91 6.12 -10.42
C SER A 57 -3.62 5.65 -11.07
N SER A 58 -3.55 5.66 -12.40
CA SER A 58 -2.34 5.26 -13.13
C SER A 58 -1.15 6.19 -12.86
N GLU A 59 -1.38 7.49 -12.70
CA GLU A 59 -0.33 8.46 -12.31
C GLU A 59 0.11 8.26 -10.86
N MET A 60 -0.80 7.87 -9.95
CA MET A 60 -0.47 7.53 -8.56
C MET A 60 0.37 6.24 -8.50
N VAL A 61 0.04 5.23 -9.30
CA VAL A 61 0.86 4.02 -9.44
C VAL A 61 2.25 4.35 -10.00
N ALA A 62 2.32 5.20 -11.03
CA ALA A 62 3.60 5.66 -11.58
C ALA A 62 4.44 6.43 -10.53
N PHE A 63 3.79 7.24 -9.71
CA PHE A 63 4.44 7.93 -8.59
C PHE A 63 5.09 6.96 -7.61
N TYR A 64 4.38 5.91 -7.17
CA TYR A 64 4.98 4.88 -6.31
C TYR A 64 6.09 4.10 -7.01
N GLN A 65 5.93 3.81 -8.30
CA GLN A 65 6.96 3.14 -9.08
C GLN A 65 8.26 3.96 -9.10
N ASP A 66 8.18 5.28 -9.23
CA ASP A 66 9.35 6.16 -9.18
C ASP A 66 9.95 6.24 -7.78
N LEU A 67 9.14 6.25 -6.71
CA LEU A 67 9.67 6.14 -5.35
C LEU A 67 10.41 4.82 -5.11
N CYS A 68 9.87 3.69 -5.58
CA CYS A 68 10.49 2.38 -5.42
C CYS A 68 11.80 2.21 -6.21
N LYS A 69 12.05 3.04 -7.24
CA LYS A 69 13.34 3.07 -7.94
C LYS A 69 14.44 3.72 -7.10
N ASP A 70 14.07 4.72 -6.31
CA ASP A 70 15.02 5.58 -5.61
C ASP A 70 15.21 5.19 -4.14
N PHE A 71 14.21 4.52 -3.55
CA PHE A 71 14.22 4.08 -2.18
C PHE A 71 13.95 2.58 -2.08
N PRO A 72 14.56 1.85 -1.13
CA PRO A 72 14.32 0.43 -0.93
C PRO A 72 13.00 0.21 -0.17
N ILE A 73 11.91 0.61 -0.81
CA ILE A 73 10.53 0.38 -0.37
C ILE A 73 10.17 -1.05 -0.72
N ILE A 74 9.82 -1.84 0.31
CA ILE A 74 9.44 -3.25 0.15
C ILE A 74 7.96 -3.49 0.42
N SER A 75 7.24 -2.50 0.95
CA SER A 75 5.81 -2.60 1.23
C SER A 75 5.10 -1.26 1.05
N ILE A 76 3.91 -1.29 0.46
CA ILE A 76 2.98 -0.17 0.36
C ILE A 76 1.59 -0.67 0.75
N GLU A 77 1.07 -0.13 1.84
CA GLU A 77 -0.28 -0.31 2.34
C GLU A 77 -1.18 0.78 1.77
N ASP A 78 -2.40 0.44 1.33
CA ASP A 78 -3.43 1.38 0.85
C ASP A 78 -2.90 2.53 -0.02
N GLY A 79 -2.08 2.16 -1.00
CA GLY A 79 -1.54 3.10 -1.97
C GLY A 79 -2.61 3.77 -2.83
N LEU A 80 -3.81 3.18 -2.92
CA LEU A 80 -4.94 3.65 -3.70
C LEU A 80 -6.21 3.58 -2.85
N ALA A 81 -7.27 4.26 -3.29
CA ALA A 81 -8.53 4.33 -2.56
C ALA A 81 -9.21 2.95 -2.46
N GLU A 82 -9.95 2.74 -1.37
CA GLU A 82 -10.53 1.44 -0.97
C GLU A 82 -11.37 0.73 -2.05
N ASP A 83 -11.99 1.48 -2.97
CA ASP A 83 -12.81 0.94 -4.07
C ASP A 83 -12.17 1.13 -5.46
N ASP A 84 -10.92 1.60 -5.56
CA ASP A 84 -10.16 1.72 -6.80
C ASP A 84 -9.52 0.38 -7.22
N TRP A 85 -10.37 -0.62 -7.46
CA TRP A 85 -9.96 -1.97 -7.82
C TRP A 85 -9.08 -2.01 -9.08
N ASP A 86 -9.42 -1.22 -10.09
CA ASP A 86 -8.66 -1.18 -11.35
C ASP A 86 -7.25 -0.63 -11.12
N GLY A 87 -7.12 0.41 -10.29
CA GLY A 87 -5.83 0.93 -9.86
C GLY A 87 -5.01 -0.11 -9.07
N PHE A 88 -5.62 -0.82 -8.12
CA PHE A 88 -4.92 -1.87 -7.37
C PHE A 88 -4.44 -3.03 -8.25
N ILE A 89 -5.23 -3.42 -9.26
CA ILE A 89 -4.81 -4.43 -10.26
C ILE A 89 -3.60 -3.90 -11.04
N GLU A 90 -3.63 -2.64 -11.50
CA GLU A 90 -2.51 -2.01 -12.18
C GLU A 90 -1.26 -1.96 -11.29
N MET A 91 -1.41 -1.52 -10.05
CA MET A 91 -0.33 -1.43 -9.06
C MET A 91 0.30 -2.81 -8.81
N THR A 92 -0.53 -3.83 -8.60
CA THR A 92 -0.08 -5.21 -8.38
C THR A 92 0.63 -5.76 -9.61
N THR A 93 0.11 -5.47 -10.81
CA THR A 93 0.75 -5.88 -12.07
C THR A 93 2.13 -5.24 -12.26
N LYS A 94 2.29 -3.97 -11.89
CA LYS A 94 3.55 -3.23 -12.10
C LYS A 94 4.59 -3.44 -11.00
N LEU A 95 4.16 -3.64 -9.75
CA LEU A 95 5.03 -3.60 -8.57
C LEU A 95 4.99 -4.89 -7.72
N GLY A 96 3.94 -5.70 -7.84
CA GLY A 96 3.64 -6.81 -6.93
C GLY A 96 4.67 -7.95 -6.92
N ASP A 97 5.54 -8.04 -7.93
CA ASP A 97 6.64 -9.02 -7.95
C ASP A 97 7.82 -8.61 -7.06
N LYS A 98 7.91 -7.33 -6.67
CA LYS A 98 9.05 -6.77 -5.91
C LYS A 98 8.64 -6.06 -4.63
N VAL A 99 7.39 -5.62 -4.54
CA VAL A 99 6.84 -4.82 -3.44
C VAL A 99 5.60 -5.52 -2.91
N GLN A 100 5.51 -5.63 -1.58
CA GLN A 100 4.31 -6.06 -0.91
C GLN A 100 3.25 -4.97 -1.04
N ILE A 101 2.11 -5.28 -1.65
CA ILE A 101 0.95 -4.40 -1.80
C ILE A 101 -0.08 -4.87 -0.77
N VAL A 102 -0.22 -4.11 0.30
CA VAL A 102 -1.09 -4.43 1.44
C VAL A 102 -2.42 -3.72 1.26
N GLY A 103 -3.52 -4.46 1.32
CA GLY A 103 -4.86 -3.87 1.46
C GLY A 103 -5.28 -3.83 2.93
N ASP A 104 -5.56 -2.64 3.44
CA ASP A 104 -6.21 -2.41 4.74
C ASP A 104 -7.68 -2.05 4.51
N ASP A 105 -8.01 -0.81 4.17
CA ASP A 105 -9.37 -0.38 3.81
C ASP A 105 -9.86 -1.09 2.54
N LEU A 106 -8.96 -1.49 1.64
CA LEU A 106 -9.32 -2.32 0.48
C LEU A 106 -10.03 -3.62 0.90
N PHE A 107 -9.61 -4.23 2.02
CA PHE A 107 -10.13 -5.54 2.45
C PHE A 107 -10.93 -5.50 3.74
N VAL A 108 -10.70 -4.55 4.63
CA VAL A 108 -11.32 -4.39 5.96
C VAL A 108 -11.43 -5.70 6.75
N THR A 109 -10.38 -6.53 6.69
CA THR A 109 -10.34 -7.88 7.27
C THR A 109 -11.56 -8.76 6.86
N ASN A 110 -12.20 -8.45 5.72
CA ASN A 110 -13.44 -9.09 5.27
C ASN A 110 -13.15 -10.21 4.25
N PRO A 111 -13.52 -11.47 4.55
CA PRO A 111 -13.28 -12.61 3.66
C PRO A 111 -13.83 -12.43 2.24
N LYS A 112 -14.97 -11.72 2.07
CA LYS A 112 -15.59 -11.53 0.76
C LYS A 112 -14.79 -10.57 -0.12
N ARG A 113 -14.35 -9.44 0.45
CA ARG A 113 -13.49 -8.48 -0.27
C ARG A 113 -12.13 -9.08 -0.56
N LEU A 114 -11.56 -9.84 0.39
CA LEU A 114 -10.31 -10.58 0.15
C LEU A 114 -10.48 -11.59 -1.00
N ALA A 115 -11.55 -12.37 -1.00
CA ALA A 115 -11.82 -13.32 -2.09
C ALA A 115 -11.97 -12.62 -3.46
N GLU A 116 -12.61 -11.45 -3.51
CA GLU A 116 -12.69 -10.63 -4.71
C GLU A 116 -11.30 -10.13 -5.16
N GLY A 117 -10.49 -9.62 -4.24
CA GLY A 117 -9.12 -9.17 -4.54
C GLY A 117 -8.25 -10.29 -5.08
N ILE A 118 -8.31 -11.47 -4.47
CA ILE A 118 -7.61 -12.68 -4.94
C ILE A 118 -8.04 -13.02 -6.38
N ALA A 119 -9.35 -13.03 -6.66
CA ALA A 119 -9.87 -13.35 -7.99
C ALA A 119 -9.43 -12.33 -9.05
N LYS A 120 -9.37 -11.05 -8.67
CA LYS A 120 -8.96 -9.94 -9.53
C LYS A 120 -7.44 -9.76 -9.64
N LYS A 121 -6.67 -10.42 -8.76
CA LYS A 121 -5.23 -10.17 -8.56
C LYS A 121 -4.95 -8.71 -8.13
N ALA A 122 -5.81 -8.20 -7.26
CA ALA A 122 -5.60 -6.92 -6.58
C ALA A 122 -4.92 -7.17 -5.23
N ALA A 123 -3.79 -6.49 -5.02
CA ALA A 123 -2.87 -6.66 -3.89
C ALA A 123 -2.19 -8.04 -3.83
N ASN A 124 -1.24 -8.19 -2.90
CA ASN A 124 -0.58 -9.47 -2.58
C ASN A 124 -0.40 -9.67 -1.06
N SER A 125 -1.00 -8.80 -0.24
CA SER A 125 -1.01 -8.85 1.21
C SER A 125 -2.29 -8.22 1.74
N ILE A 126 -2.70 -8.63 2.94
CA ILE A 126 -3.83 -8.03 3.68
C ILE A 126 -3.34 -7.59 5.06
N LEU A 127 -3.81 -6.44 5.54
CA LEU A 127 -3.63 -6.05 6.95
C LEU A 127 -4.79 -6.62 7.78
N ILE A 128 -4.46 -7.31 8.87
CA ILE A 128 -5.46 -7.96 9.73
C ILE A 128 -5.73 -7.11 10.98
N LYS A 129 -6.98 -6.68 11.12
CA LYS A 129 -7.48 -5.94 12.29
C LYS A 129 -8.68 -6.67 12.89
N LEU A 130 -8.49 -7.32 14.04
CA LEU A 130 -9.51 -8.09 14.76
C LEU A 130 -10.85 -7.34 14.93
N ASN A 131 -10.76 -6.03 15.20
CA ASN A 131 -11.94 -5.20 15.43
C ASN A 131 -12.76 -4.87 14.15
N GLN A 132 -12.23 -5.16 12.95
CA GLN A 132 -12.99 -4.98 11.70
C GLN A 132 -13.92 -6.16 11.39
N ILE A 133 -13.58 -7.38 11.83
CA ILE A 133 -14.38 -8.59 11.54
C ILE A 133 -15.18 -9.10 12.75
N GLY A 134 -14.78 -8.75 13.97
CA GLY A 134 -15.61 -8.88 15.17
C GLY A 134 -15.43 -10.17 15.98
N SER A 135 -14.83 -11.23 15.42
CA SER A 135 -14.48 -12.44 16.18
C SER A 135 -13.09 -13.00 15.85
N LEU A 136 -12.52 -13.75 16.80
CA LEU A 136 -11.24 -14.44 16.63
C LEU A 136 -11.32 -15.50 15.53
N THR A 137 -12.41 -16.27 15.47
CA THR A 137 -12.61 -17.32 14.47
C THR A 137 -12.60 -16.73 13.05
N GLU A 138 -13.38 -15.68 12.81
CA GLU A 138 -13.43 -15.06 11.48
C GLU A 138 -12.09 -14.41 11.11
N THR A 139 -11.37 -13.86 12.08
CA THR A 139 -10.01 -13.33 11.87
C THR A 139 -9.06 -14.44 11.40
N LEU A 140 -9.06 -15.60 12.09
CA LEU A 140 -8.22 -16.74 11.72
C LEU A 140 -8.60 -17.31 10.35
N GLU A 141 -9.89 -17.37 10.02
CA GLU A 141 -10.37 -17.79 8.71
C GLU A 141 -9.90 -16.84 7.59
N THR A 142 -9.91 -15.52 7.82
CA THR A 142 -9.36 -14.54 6.87
C THR A 142 -7.85 -14.71 6.68
N ILE A 143 -7.09 -14.89 7.76
CA ILE A 143 -5.65 -15.17 7.71
C ILE A 143 -5.38 -16.45 6.90
N GLU A 144 -6.09 -17.53 7.20
CA GLU A 144 -5.94 -18.80 6.48
C GLU A 144 -6.26 -18.65 4.99
N MET A 145 -7.31 -17.90 4.64
CA MET A 145 -7.67 -17.63 3.25
C MET A 145 -6.55 -16.92 2.50
N ALA A 146 -5.98 -15.88 3.11
CA ALA A 146 -4.86 -15.12 2.54
C ALA A 146 -3.64 -16.01 2.32
N GLN A 147 -3.20 -16.74 3.36
CA GLN A 147 -2.03 -17.62 3.29
C GLN A 147 -2.20 -18.74 2.25
N LYS A 148 -3.40 -19.35 2.13
CA LYS A 148 -3.69 -20.36 1.10
C LYS A 148 -3.51 -19.83 -0.33
N HIS A 149 -3.68 -18.53 -0.54
CA HIS A 149 -3.50 -17.86 -1.83
C HIS A 149 -2.16 -17.11 -1.95
N LYS A 150 -1.21 -17.40 -1.05
CA LYS A 150 0.14 -16.81 -1.00
C LYS A 150 0.16 -15.31 -0.73
N PHE A 151 -0.89 -14.77 -0.12
CA PHE A 151 -0.83 -13.45 0.49
C PHE A 151 -0.10 -13.54 1.83
N THR A 152 0.61 -12.48 2.19
CA THR A 152 1.00 -12.22 3.58
C THR A 152 -0.20 -11.65 4.36
N ALA A 153 -0.32 -12.04 5.62
CA ALA A 153 -1.45 -11.72 6.51
C ALA A 153 -1.02 -11.78 7.97
#